data_AF-A0AA90ZEZ9-F1
#
_entry.id   AF-A0AA90ZEZ9-F1
#
_cell.length_a   1.000
_cell.length_b   1.000
_cell.length_c   1.000
_cell.angle_alpha   90.00
_cell.angle_beta   90.00
_cell.angle_gamma   90.00
#
_symmetry.space_group_name_H-M   'P 1'
#
loop_
_entity.id
_entity.type
_entity.pdbx_description
1 polymer ?
#
loop_
_entity_poly.entity_id
_entity_poly.type
_entity_poly.pdbx_seq_one_letter_code
_entity_poly.pdbx_strand_id
1 'polypeptide(L)'
;MKTSGIDVLRINHRPFRDKRITTHVALTARAFGADSILVDTEDEELEKVINSVVSRFGGNFTIRTGVSWKETLRSYKGVKVHLTMYGQRIVDVIEQIKRKAETSDVLVIVGASKVPVDVYKEADFNVSVTNQPISEVSSVAIFLDRLLDGKELLQPPTGRYRIIPSERGKAVTYVPSEEECIRMLLSEGADDRIINHVRTVDLVAIALAANSDADIGLIKAGALLHDIGRTRTNGIRHAYEGYMLLLGKGVDPRVADIVRKHTGAGITPEEAKQLGLPDLDYIPATLEEMIVAHADNLVHGDRVVDIEDTVAAYQAKGLHEPAMRLRLLEEKLTGILGAKPSEVAKKALRKD
;
A
#
# COMPACT_ATOMS: atom_id res chain seq x y z
N MET A 1 8.53 -6.59 -16.82
CA MET A 1 9.96 -6.68 -16.45
C MET A 1 10.11 -5.94 -15.15
N LYS A 2 10.67 -6.58 -14.12
CA LYS A 2 11.03 -5.89 -12.88
C LYS A 2 12.12 -4.89 -13.26
N THR A 3 11.83 -3.59 -13.20
CA THR A 3 12.87 -2.57 -13.37
C THR A 3 13.96 -2.85 -12.34
N SER A 4 15.22 -2.81 -12.76
CA SER A 4 16.35 -2.85 -11.85
C SER A 4 16.25 -1.71 -10.83
N GLY A 5 16.87 -1.86 -9.66
CA GLY A 5 16.77 -0.89 -8.58
C GLY A 5 17.31 0.48 -8.99
N ILE A 6 16.69 1.55 -8.52
CA ILE A 6 17.10 2.93 -8.78
C ILE A 6 17.44 3.61 -7.46
N ASP A 7 18.71 3.96 -7.28
CA ASP A 7 19.20 4.66 -6.11
C ASP A 7 19.61 6.08 -6.46
N VAL A 8 19.39 7.03 -5.56
CA VAL A 8 19.88 8.41 -5.71
C VAL A 8 20.99 8.67 -4.70
N LEU A 9 22.16 9.12 -5.18
CA LEU A 9 23.26 9.58 -4.33
C LEU A 9 23.31 11.10 -4.32
N ARG A 10 23.01 11.68 -3.16
CA ARG A 10 23.08 13.10 -2.87
C ARG A 10 24.42 13.45 -2.22
N ILE A 11 25.25 14.22 -2.92
CA ILE A 11 26.58 14.61 -2.43
C ILE A 11 26.70 16.09 -2.07
N ASN A 12 27.63 16.37 -1.17
CA ASN A 12 27.95 17.65 -0.56
C ASN A 12 26.77 18.33 0.13
N HIS A 13 25.88 17.55 0.76
CA HIS A 13 24.76 18.10 1.53
C HIS A 13 25.28 18.92 2.73
N ARG A 14 24.74 20.12 2.95
CA ARG A 14 25.02 20.89 4.17
C ARG A 14 23.75 21.02 5.00
N PRO A 15 23.65 20.35 6.17
CA PRO A 15 22.43 20.31 6.99
C PRO A 15 21.82 21.69 7.27
N PHE A 16 22.62 22.69 7.62
CA PHE A 16 22.11 24.03 7.98
C PHE A 16 21.68 24.90 6.79
N ARG A 17 21.98 24.49 5.55
CA ARG A 17 21.74 25.31 4.36
C ARG A 17 20.82 24.64 3.36
N ASP A 18 21.05 23.36 3.12
CA ASP A 18 20.46 22.63 2.01
C ASP A 18 19.29 21.73 2.46
N LYS A 19 18.92 21.73 3.75
CA LYS A 19 17.86 20.87 4.35
C LYS A 19 16.61 20.81 3.47
N ARG A 20 16.06 21.96 3.09
CA ARG A 20 14.87 22.03 2.23
C ARG A 20 15.10 21.39 0.87
N ILE A 21 16.18 21.75 0.18
CA ILE A 21 16.44 21.25 -1.17
C ILE A 21 16.72 19.75 -1.14
N THR A 22 17.50 19.25 -0.19
CA THR A 22 17.75 17.81 -0.05
C THR A 22 16.47 17.05 0.31
N THR A 23 15.57 17.60 1.15
CA THR A 23 14.23 17.02 1.35
C THR A 23 13.45 16.95 0.03
N HIS A 24 13.47 18.02 -0.78
CA HIS A 24 12.80 18.01 -2.09
C HIS A 24 13.41 17.00 -3.06
N VAL A 25 14.74 16.83 -3.08
CA VAL A 25 15.40 15.79 -3.88
C VAL A 25 14.95 14.40 -3.43
N ALA A 26 14.94 14.12 -2.12
CA ALA A 26 14.50 12.84 -1.57
C ALA A 26 13.03 12.54 -1.90
N LEU A 27 12.13 13.51 -1.70
CA LEU A 27 10.71 13.36 -2.03
C LEU A 27 10.46 13.20 -3.53
N THR A 28 11.25 13.89 -4.36
CA THR A 28 11.19 13.74 -5.82
C THR A 28 11.67 12.35 -6.23
N ALA A 29 12.80 11.89 -5.70
CA ALA A 29 13.29 10.54 -5.95
C ALA A 29 12.22 9.48 -5.63
N ARG A 30 11.62 9.57 -4.43
CA ARG A 30 10.51 8.69 -4.02
C ARG A 30 9.32 8.76 -4.97
N ALA A 31 8.86 9.97 -5.30
CA ALA A 31 7.65 10.16 -6.11
C ALA A 31 7.86 9.73 -7.56
N PHE A 32 9.10 9.76 -8.07
CA PHE A 32 9.47 9.40 -9.43
C PHE A 32 10.12 8.01 -9.51
N GLY A 33 9.81 7.11 -8.56
CA GLY A 33 10.10 5.69 -8.71
C GLY A 33 11.51 5.23 -8.33
N ALA A 34 12.31 6.05 -7.64
CA ALA A 34 13.53 5.55 -7.00
C ALA A 34 13.19 4.67 -5.79
N ASP A 35 14.08 3.73 -5.47
CA ASP A 35 13.99 2.81 -4.32
C ASP A 35 14.69 3.37 -3.08
N SER A 36 15.75 4.15 -3.27
CA SER A 36 16.45 4.76 -2.14
C SER A 36 17.09 6.11 -2.44
N ILE A 37 17.40 6.84 -1.37
CA ILE A 37 18.33 7.96 -1.41
C ILE A 37 19.42 7.82 -0.34
N LEU A 38 20.66 7.99 -0.79
CA LEU A 38 21.85 8.01 0.02
C LEU A 38 22.36 9.45 0.10
N VAL A 39 22.61 9.95 1.32
CA VAL A 39 23.11 11.32 1.54
C VAL A 39 24.46 11.23 2.24
N ASP A 40 25.45 11.96 1.73
CA ASP A 40 26.83 11.82 2.21
C ASP A 40 27.09 12.37 3.62
N THR A 41 26.27 13.33 4.04
CA THR A 41 26.36 13.97 5.36
C THR A 41 25.20 13.51 6.24
N GLU A 42 25.49 13.20 7.50
CA GLU A 42 24.50 12.77 8.49
C GLU A 42 23.45 13.87 8.75
N ASP A 43 22.17 13.48 8.76
CA ASP A 43 21.04 14.39 8.99
C ASP A 43 19.81 13.59 9.48
N GLU A 44 19.74 13.29 10.78
CA GLU A 44 18.63 12.53 11.38
C GLU A 44 17.26 13.17 11.13
N GLU A 45 17.20 14.51 11.10
CA GLU A 45 15.95 15.23 10.90
C GLU A 45 15.43 15.04 9.47
N LEU A 46 16.33 15.00 8.48
CA LEU A 46 15.98 14.62 7.12
C LEU A 46 15.42 13.19 7.09
N GLU A 47 16.09 12.23 7.74
CA GLU A 47 15.60 10.85 7.79
C GLU A 47 14.22 10.74 8.41
N LYS A 48 13.98 11.40 9.55
CA LYS A 48 12.67 11.45 10.22
C LYS A 48 11.58 11.99 9.30
N VAL A 49 11.84 13.09 8.57
CA VAL A 49 10.88 13.69 7.64
C VAL A 49 10.53 12.73 6.51
N ILE A 50 11.52 12.10 5.90
CA ILE A 50 11.29 11.18 4.76
C ILE A 50 10.60 9.91 5.24
N ASN A 51 11.04 9.30 6.34
CA ASN A 51 10.39 8.12 6.92
C ASN A 51 8.95 8.39 7.35
N SER A 52 8.65 9.60 7.84
CA SER A 52 7.27 10.03 8.15
C SER A 52 6.39 10.15 6.90
N VAL A 53 6.95 10.54 5.75
CA VAL A 53 6.19 10.56 4.49
C VAL A 53 5.97 9.14 3.98
N VAL A 54 6.99 8.28 4.02
CA VAL A 54 6.88 6.88 3.62
C VAL A 54 5.86 6.13 4.48
N SER A 55 5.85 6.31 5.81
CA SER A 55 4.87 5.64 6.68
C SER A 55 3.42 6.09 6.43
N ARG A 56 3.22 7.36 6.03
CA ARG A 56 1.89 7.90 5.74
C ARG A 56 1.39 7.59 4.34
N PHE A 57 2.25 7.69 3.33
CA PHE A 57 1.89 7.60 1.91
C PHE A 57 2.41 6.33 1.22
N GLY A 58 3.05 5.43 1.98
CA GLY A 58 3.45 4.08 1.55
C GLY A 58 4.70 4.05 0.69
N GLY A 59 4.91 2.89 0.07
CA GLY A 59 6.08 2.55 -0.72
C GLY A 59 7.25 2.01 0.12
N ASN A 60 8.22 1.41 -0.55
CA ASN A 60 9.40 0.81 0.07
C ASN A 60 10.63 1.72 -0.02
N PHE A 61 10.42 3.03 -0.20
CA PHE A 61 11.49 3.99 -0.35
C PHE A 61 12.30 4.13 0.93
N THR A 62 13.62 4.03 0.83
CA THR A 62 14.52 4.14 1.98
C THR A 62 15.42 5.36 1.89
N ILE A 63 15.83 5.87 3.06
CA ILE A 63 16.82 6.94 3.17
C ILE A 63 17.93 6.51 4.12
N ARG A 64 19.18 6.84 3.77
CA ARG A 64 20.33 6.70 4.66
C ARG A 64 21.26 7.90 4.50
N THR A 65 21.53 8.59 5.60
CA THR A 65 22.46 9.72 5.68
C THR A 65 23.82 9.28 6.22
N GLY A 66 24.84 10.14 6.09
CA GLY A 66 26.19 9.87 6.59
C GLY A 66 26.99 8.83 5.79
N VAL A 67 26.64 8.56 4.53
CA VAL A 67 27.35 7.57 3.71
C VAL A 67 28.65 8.12 3.10
N SER A 68 29.68 7.29 2.95
CA SER A 68 30.85 7.66 2.16
C SER A 68 30.54 7.62 0.66
N TRP A 69 30.32 8.78 0.04
CA TRP A 69 30.02 8.83 -1.41
C TRP A 69 31.10 8.17 -2.26
N LYS A 70 32.38 8.24 -1.86
CA LYS A 70 33.49 7.59 -2.57
C LYS A 70 33.37 6.07 -2.54
N GLU A 71 33.04 5.50 -1.38
CA GLU A 71 32.86 4.05 -1.23
C GLU A 71 31.59 3.60 -1.94
N THR A 72 30.51 4.39 -1.86
CA THR A 72 29.28 4.12 -2.61
C THR A 72 29.57 4.01 -4.10
N LEU A 73 30.26 4.99 -4.71
CA LEU A 73 30.59 4.95 -6.15
C LEU A 73 31.46 3.77 -6.55
N ARG A 74 32.45 3.41 -5.72
CA ARG A 74 33.37 2.30 -5.99
C ARG A 74 32.71 0.94 -5.85
N SER A 75 31.81 0.79 -4.89
CA SER A 75 31.17 -0.50 -4.57
C SER A 75 29.90 -0.76 -5.37
N TYR A 76 29.29 0.27 -5.96
CA TYR A 76 28.05 0.12 -6.73
C TYR A 76 28.26 -0.72 -8.00
N LYS A 77 27.56 -1.85 -8.07
CA LYS A 77 27.62 -2.81 -9.19
C LYS A 77 26.45 -2.59 -10.14
N GLY A 78 26.43 -1.41 -10.77
CA GLY A 78 25.35 -0.98 -11.66
C GLY A 78 25.76 0.24 -12.47
N VAL A 79 24.80 0.84 -13.18
CA VAL A 79 25.01 2.00 -14.04
C VAL A 79 25.07 3.27 -13.19
N LYS A 80 26.20 3.98 -13.23
CA LYS A 80 26.38 5.25 -12.53
C LYS A 80 26.10 6.42 -13.46
N VAL A 81 25.04 7.17 -13.17
CA VAL A 81 24.60 8.32 -13.95
C VAL A 81 24.75 9.58 -13.12
N HIS A 82 25.74 10.41 -13.46
CA HIS A 82 25.94 11.71 -12.84
C HIS A 82 25.17 12.80 -13.59
N LEU A 83 24.24 13.46 -12.89
CA LEU A 83 23.48 14.57 -13.46
C LEU A 83 24.23 15.89 -13.28
N THR A 84 24.59 16.50 -14.41
CA THR A 84 25.38 17.73 -14.46
C THR A 84 25.08 18.51 -15.73
N MET A 85 24.99 19.83 -15.63
CA MET A 85 24.76 20.71 -16.80
C MET A 85 25.84 20.57 -17.89
N TYR A 86 27.03 20.08 -17.53
CA TYR A 86 28.17 19.88 -18.43
C TYR A 86 28.13 18.54 -19.18
N GLY A 87 27.16 17.67 -18.88
CA GLY A 87 27.05 16.34 -19.45
C GLY A 87 26.50 16.30 -20.88
N GLN A 88 26.44 15.08 -21.43
CA GLN A 88 25.77 14.77 -22.70
C GLN A 88 24.27 15.04 -22.57
N ARG A 89 23.62 15.52 -23.64
CA ARG A 89 22.19 15.84 -23.59
C ARG A 89 21.39 14.57 -23.33
N ILE A 90 20.44 14.63 -22.40
CA ILE A 90 19.60 13.49 -22.02
C ILE A 90 18.95 12.82 -23.24
N VAL A 91 18.48 13.62 -24.21
CA VAL A 91 17.84 13.12 -25.43
C VAL A 91 18.74 12.24 -26.30
N ASP A 92 20.06 12.40 -26.20
CA ASP A 92 21.03 11.63 -26.99
C ASP A 92 21.40 10.30 -26.31
N VAL A 93 21.29 10.21 -24.99
CA VAL A 93 21.84 9.08 -24.20
C VAL A 93 20.79 8.26 -23.45
N ILE A 94 19.56 8.77 -23.27
CA ILE A 94 18.56 8.12 -22.40
C ILE A 94 18.23 6.69 -22.83
N GLU A 95 18.09 6.43 -24.13
CA GLU A 95 17.78 5.08 -24.65
C GLU A 95 18.91 4.08 -24.40
N GLN A 96 20.17 4.54 -24.36
CA GLN A 96 21.29 3.68 -23.98
C GLN A 96 21.26 3.36 -22.48
N ILE A 97 20.91 4.34 -21.65
CA ILE A 97 20.79 4.15 -20.20
C ILE A 97 19.64 3.19 -19.89
N LYS A 98 18.47 3.35 -20.52
CA LYS A 98 17.32 2.45 -20.40
C LYS A 98 17.69 0.99 -20.68
N ARG A 99 18.35 0.73 -21.82
CA ARG A 99 18.79 -0.64 -22.17
C ARG A 99 19.71 -1.26 -21.11
N LYS A 100 20.55 -0.47 -20.45
CA LYS A 100 21.39 -0.97 -19.34
C LYS A 100 20.57 -1.17 -18.06
N ALA A 101 19.59 -0.30 -17.80
CA ALA A 101 18.68 -0.37 -16.67
C ALA A 101 17.70 -1.56 -16.73
N GLU A 102 17.60 -2.25 -17.87
CA GLU A 102 16.83 -3.50 -17.99
C GLU A 102 17.51 -4.67 -17.26
N THR A 103 18.83 -4.64 -17.08
CA THR A 103 19.61 -5.76 -16.52
C THR A 103 20.55 -5.34 -15.39
N SER A 104 20.52 -4.08 -14.94
CA SER A 104 21.43 -3.56 -13.93
C SER A 104 20.83 -2.39 -13.19
N ASP A 105 21.07 -2.32 -11.89
CA ASP A 105 20.61 -1.21 -11.05
C ASP A 105 21.25 0.11 -11.49
N VAL A 106 20.59 1.23 -11.21
CA VAL A 106 21.00 2.58 -11.63
C VAL A 106 21.24 3.46 -10.41
N LEU A 107 22.44 4.00 -10.30
CA LEU A 107 22.79 5.02 -9.32
C LEU A 107 22.78 6.41 -9.96
N VAL A 108 21.83 7.24 -9.58
CA VAL A 108 21.70 8.63 -10.03
C VAL A 108 22.41 9.56 -9.05
N ILE A 109 23.42 10.29 -9.50
CA ILE A 109 24.29 11.12 -8.64
C ILE A 109 23.95 12.61 -8.85
N VAL A 110 23.69 13.33 -7.76
CA VAL A 110 23.39 14.77 -7.76
C VAL A 110 24.12 15.54 -6.65
N GLY A 111 24.75 16.67 -6.98
CA GLY A 111 25.52 17.50 -6.05
C GLY A 111 24.81 18.77 -5.57
N ALA A 112 25.03 19.17 -4.31
CA ALA A 112 24.45 20.41 -3.72
C ALA A 112 25.33 21.64 -3.91
N SER A 113 26.57 21.40 -4.29
CA SER A 113 27.61 22.40 -4.47
C SER A 113 28.55 21.91 -5.58
N LYS A 114 29.76 22.47 -5.66
CA LYS A 114 30.73 22.06 -6.68
C LYS A 114 31.05 20.56 -6.53
N VAL A 115 30.65 19.78 -7.52
CA VAL A 115 30.88 18.33 -7.58
C VAL A 115 32.38 18.06 -7.78
N PRO A 116 32.99 17.13 -7.02
CA PRO A 116 34.39 16.71 -7.22
C PRO A 116 34.62 16.09 -8.59
N VAL A 117 35.81 16.32 -9.17
CA VAL A 117 36.20 15.77 -10.49
C VAL A 117 36.16 14.24 -10.52
N ASP A 118 36.43 13.58 -9.40
CA ASP A 118 36.40 12.12 -9.31
C ASP A 118 35.01 11.55 -9.67
N VAL A 119 33.92 12.26 -9.35
CA VAL A 119 32.56 11.84 -9.72
C VAL A 119 32.40 11.79 -11.25
N TYR A 120 32.96 12.77 -11.96
CA TYR A 120 32.91 12.80 -13.43
C TYR A 120 33.66 11.62 -14.05
N LYS A 121 34.75 11.17 -13.42
CA LYS A 121 35.58 10.07 -13.90
C LYS A 121 34.97 8.70 -13.60
N GLU A 122 34.31 8.57 -12.45
CA GLU A 122 33.75 7.31 -11.95
C GLU A 122 32.34 7.02 -12.50
N ALA A 123 31.62 8.03 -12.97
CA ALA A 123 30.30 7.88 -13.59
C ALA A 123 30.42 7.27 -14.99
N ASP A 124 29.57 6.28 -15.30
CA ASP A 124 29.46 5.70 -16.64
C ASP A 124 28.84 6.71 -17.62
N PHE A 125 27.95 7.57 -17.12
CA PHE A 125 27.32 8.63 -17.88
C PHE A 125 27.37 9.94 -17.09
N ASN A 126 27.88 11.00 -17.72
CA ASN A 126 27.66 12.37 -17.28
C ASN A 126 26.55 12.96 -18.16
N VAL A 127 25.38 13.20 -17.57
CA VAL A 127 24.15 13.53 -18.29
C VAL A 127 23.64 14.91 -17.91
N SER A 128 23.25 15.65 -18.93
CA SER A 128 22.66 16.98 -18.81
C SER A 128 21.20 16.93 -19.24
N VAL A 129 20.30 17.22 -18.31
CA VAL A 129 18.87 17.41 -18.63
C VAL A 129 18.70 18.64 -19.52
N THR A 130 19.40 19.71 -19.18
CA THR A 130 19.60 20.89 -20.03
C THR A 130 21.02 21.37 -19.81
N ASN A 131 21.73 21.79 -20.86
CA ASN A 131 23.04 22.46 -20.72
C ASN A 131 22.94 23.91 -20.21
N GLN A 132 21.92 24.18 -19.39
CA GLN A 132 21.68 25.41 -18.66
C GLN A 132 21.67 25.08 -17.16
N PRO A 133 22.06 26.04 -16.30
CA PRO A 133 22.03 25.83 -14.85
C PRO A 133 20.59 25.69 -14.37
N ILE A 134 20.25 24.53 -13.84
CA ILE A 134 18.94 24.20 -13.24
C ILE A 134 19.13 23.57 -11.86
N SER A 135 18.02 23.34 -11.14
CA SER A 135 18.07 22.65 -9.85
C SER A 135 18.28 21.14 -10.01
N GLU A 136 19.00 20.58 -9.05
CA GLU A 136 19.10 19.14 -8.82
C GLU A 136 17.74 18.46 -8.64
N VAL A 137 16.73 19.17 -8.12
CA VAL A 137 15.36 18.63 -7.98
C VAL A 137 14.75 18.41 -9.36
N SER A 138 14.81 19.44 -10.22
CA SER A 138 14.30 19.34 -11.60
C SER A 138 15.07 18.32 -12.43
N SER A 139 16.39 18.20 -12.22
CA SER A 139 17.18 17.23 -12.98
C SER A 139 16.83 15.79 -12.62
N VAL A 140 16.64 15.49 -11.32
CA VAL A 140 16.18 14.16 -10.88
C VAL A 140 14.79 13.85 -11.43
N ALA A 141 13.83 14.78 -11.29
CA ALA A 141 12.47 14.57 -11.78
C ALA A 141 12.43 14.23 -13.28
N ILE A 142 13.06 15.07 -14.12
CA ILE A 142 13.05 14.87 -15.57
C ILE A 142 13.86 13.64 -15.97
N PHE A 143 14.99 13.36 -15.30
CA PHE A 143 15.76 12.16 -15.62
C PHE A 143 14.99 10.88 -15.34
N LEU A 144 14.35 10.79 -14.16
CA LEU A 144 13.57 9.61 -13.77
C LEU A 144 12.33 9.43 -14.64
N ASP A 145 11.59 10.51 -14.92
CA ASP A 145 10.44 10.49 -15.86
C ASP A 145 10.85 9.93 -17.23
N ARG A 146 11.99 10.39 -17.77
CA ARG A 146 12.49 9.90 -19.06
C ARG A 146 13.07 8.50 -18.99
N LEU A 147 13.59 8.06 -17.86
CA LEU A 147 14.10 6.70 -17.67
C LEU A 147 12.95 5.69 -17.59
N LEU A 148 11.85 6.06 -16.93
CA LEU A 148 10.72 5.18 -16.62
C LEU A 148 9.52 5.35 -17.57
N ASP A 149 9.60 6.29 -18.51
CA ASP A 149 8.55 6.63 -19.49
C ASP A 149 7.22 7.05 -18.82
N GLY A 150 7.30 7.77 -17.70
CA GLY A 150 6.16 8.26 -16.93
C GLY A 150 5.32 7.17 -16.25
N LYS A 151 5.72 5.90 -16.32
CA LYS A 151 4.99 4.76 -15.73
C LYS A 151 4.93 4.82 -14.21
N GLU A 152 5.90 5.47 -13.58
CA GLU A 152 5.97 5.72 -12.15
C GLU A 152 4.81 6.60 -11.66
N LEU A 153 4.32 7.51 -12.50
CA LEU A 153 3.21 8.42 -12.17
C LEU A 153 1.84 7.71 -12.16
N LEU A 154 1.77 6.48 -12.67
CA LEU A 154 0.56 5.67 -12.72
C LEU A 154 0.43 4.72 -11.52
N GLN A 155 1.47 4.60 -10.69
CA GLN A 155 1.47 3.66 -9.58
C GLN A 155 0.47 4.12 -8.50
N PRO A 156 -0.47 3.24 -8.07
CA PRO A 156 -1.41 3.59 -7.03
C PRO A 156 -0.67 3.75 -5.69
N PRO A 157 -1.02 4.75 -4.87
CA PRO A 157 -0.43 4.88 -3.55
C PRO A 157 -0.84 3.71 -2.66
N THR A 158 0.15 3.11 -2.00
CA THR A 158 0.00 1.95 -1.10
C THR A 158 -0.06 2.34 0.37
N GLY A 159 0.07 3.63 0.68
CA GLY A 159 0.09 4.12 2.04
C GLY A 159 -1.26 4.16 2.72
N ARG A 160 -1.17 4.46 4.02
CA ARG A 160 -2.32 4.75 4.86
C ARG A 160 -3.19 5.87 4.29
N TYR A 161 -2.59 6.95 3.82
CA TYR A 161 -3.28 8.09 3.22
C TYR A 161 -3.19 8.04 1.70
N ARG A 162 -4.31 8.34 1.06
CA ARG A 162 -4.43 8.41 -0.39
C ARG A 162 -5.06 9.72 -0.81
N ILE A 163 -4.42 10.39 -1.76
CA ILE A 163 -4.98 11.58 -2.41
C ILE A 163 -5.89 11.11 -3.55
N ILE A 164 -7.12 11.61 -3.60
CA ILE A 164 -8.05 11.36 -4.70
C ILE A 164 -7.93 12.51 -5.70
N PRO A 165 -7.49 12.26 -6.95
CA PRO A 165 -7.48 13.27 -7.99
C PRO A 165 -8.88 13.89 -8.13
N SER A 166 -8.95 15.22 -8.04
CA SER A 166 -10.20 15.98 -8.00
C SER A 166 -10.09 17.16 -8.94
N GLU A 167 -11.13 17.43 -9.75
CA GLU A 167 -11.17 18.62 -10.61
C GLU A 167 -11.07 19.90 -9.78
N ARG A 168 -11.72 19.91 -8.60
CA ARG A 168 -11.77 21.05 -7.68
C ARG A 168 -11.72 20.57 -6.23
N GLY A 169 -10.92 21.24 -5.40
CA GLY A 169 -10.81 20.95 -3.98
C GLY A 169 -9.73 19.95 -3.62
N LYS A 170 -9.81 19.41 -2.40
CA LYS A 170 -8.85 18.44 -1.84
C LYS A 170 -9.64 17.27 -1.26
N ALA A 171 -9.44 16.09 -1.81
CA ALA A 171 -10.02 14.85 -1.30
C ALA A 171 -8.89 13.91 -0.87
N VAL A 172 -8.99 13.43 0.36
CA VAL A 172 -8.03 12.51 0.96
C VAL A 172 -8.83 11.41 1.65
N THR A 173 -8.47 10.17 1.37
CA THR A 173 -9.02 9.00 2.07
C THR A 173 -7.92 8.35 2.89
N TYR A 174 -8.30 7.55 3.88
CA TYR A 174 -7.33 6.87 4.72
C TYR A 174 -7.77 5.47 5.17
N VAL A 175 -6.81 4.59 5.38
CA VAL A 175 -7.01 3.32 6.07
C VAL A 175 -6.85 3.57 7.58
N PRO A 176 -7.89 3.35 8.41
CA PRO A 176 -7.81 3.59 9.84
C PRO A 176 -6.86 2.60 10.53
N SER A 177 -6.17 3.04 11.59
CA SER A 177 -5.45 2.13 12.47
C SER A 177 -6.42 1.31 13.33
N GLU A 178 -5.92 0.25 13.96
CA GLU A 178 -6.71 -0.58 14.90
C GLU A 178 -7.38 0.25 16.00
N GLU A 179 -6.61 1.14 16.64
CA GLU A 179 -7.15 2.06 17.66
C GLU A 179 -8.23 3.00 17.11
N GLU A 180 -8.07 3.47 15.88
CA GLU A 180 -9.06 4.33 15.23
C GLU A 180 -10.32 3.55 14.85
N CYS A 181 -10.19 2.29 14.42
CA CYS A 181 -11.32 1.41 14.14
C CYS A 181 -12.16 1.20 15.40
N ILE A 182 -11.51 0.81 16.52
CA ILE A 182 -12.20 0.61 17.80
C ILE A 182 -12.83 1.90 18.30
N ARG A 183 -12.13 3.03 18.23
CA ARG A 183 -12.69 4.35 18.61
C ARG A 183 -13.91 4.69 17.76
N MET A 184 -13.88 4.39 16.47
CA MET A 184 -15.00 4.63 15.55
C MET A 184 -16.21 3.78 15.95
N LEU A 185 -16.04 2.47 16.16
CA LEU A 185 -17.11 1.58 16.62
C LEU A 185 -17.76 2.08 17.91
N LEU A 186 -16.95 2.44 18.92
CA LEU A 186 -17.44 2.95 20.19
C LEU A 186 -18.20 4.27 20.02
N SER A 187 -17.70 5.18 19.17
CA SER A 187 -18.38 6.46 18.89
C SER A 187 -19.72 6.30 18.16
N GLU A 188 -19.88 5.20 17.41
CA GLU A 188 -21.13 4.87 16.72
C GLU A 188 -22.09 4.05 17.61
N GLY A 189 -21.70 3.71 18.84
CA GLY A 189 -22.54 2.99 19.79
C GLY A 189 -22.46 1.47 19.69
N ALA A 190 -21.35 0.91 19.20
CA ALA A 190 -21.11 -0.52 19.24
C ALA A 190 -21.05 -1.02 20.70
N ASP A 191 -21.70 -2.16 20.97
CA ASP A 191 -21.68 -2.82 22.26
C ASP A 191 -20.48 -3.80 22.39
N ASP A 192 -20.26 -4.33 23.59
CA ASP A 192 -19.16 -5.29 23.84
C ASP A 192 -19.26 -6.54 22.97
N ARG A 193 -20.48 -6.92 22.55
CA ARG A 193 -20.71 -8.07 21.67
C ARG A 193 -20.10 -7.82 20.29
N ILE A 194 -20.36 -6.65 19.68
CA ILE A 194 -19.74 -6.26 18.41
C ILE A 194 -18.22 -6.15 18.58
N ILE A 195 -17.74 -5.47 19.63
CA ILE A 195 -16.30 -5.28 19.85
C ILE A 195 -15.55 -6.60 20.00
N ASN A 196 -16.09 -7.55 20.77
CA ASN A 196 -15.47 -8.86 20.94
C ASN A 196 -15.50 -9.67 19.63
N HIS A 197 -16.62 -9.63 18.91
CA HIS A 197 -16.75 -10.31 17.62
C HIS A 197 -15.71 -9.83 16.59
N VAL A 198 -15.64 -8.52 16.35
CA VAL A 198 -14.73 -7.98 15.32
C VAL A 198 -13.26 -8.19 15.67
N ARG A 199 -12.90 -8.24 16.95
CA ARG A 199 -11.55 -8.60 17.40
C ARG A 199 -11.21 -10.05 17.10
N THR A 200 -12.13 -10.98 17.34
CA THR A 200 -11.94 -12.39 16.97
C THR A 200 -11.81 -12.54 15.45
N VAL A 201 -12.64 -11.83 14.67
CA VAL A 201 -12.54 -11.84 13.21
C VAL A 201 -11.21 -11.27 12.72
N ASP A 202 -10.72 -10.17 13.30
CA ASP A 202 -9.39 -9.60 12.99
C ASP A 202 -8.27 -10.62 13.23
N LEU A 203 -8.26 -11.28 14.40
CA LEU A 203 -7.27 -12.32 14.72
C LEU A 203 -7.27 -13.45 13.69
N VAL A 204 -8.45 -13.93 13.30
CA VAL A 204 -8.59 -14.97 12.26
C VAL A 204 -8.11 -14.45 10.91
N ALA A 205 -8.58 -13.28 10.48
CA ALA A 205 -8.24 -12.71 9.18
C ALA A 205 -6.73 -12.49 9.02
N ILE A 206 -6.04 -12.04 10.08
CA ILE A 206 -4.59 -11.87 10.09
C ILE A 206 -3.87 -13.22 10.03
N ALA A 207 -4.37 -14.24 10.72
CA ALA A 207 -3.81 -15.58 10.64
C ALA A 207 -3.94 -16.16 9.22
N LEU A 208 -5.07 -15.92 8.53
CA LEU A 208 -5.27 -16.33 7.14
C LEU A 208 -4.30 -15.61 6.19
N ALA A 209 -4.04 -14.32 6.43
CA ALA A 209 -3.22 -13.49 5.56
C ALA A 209 -1.70 -13.69 5.74
N ALA A 210 -1.26 -14.38 6.80
CA ALA A 210 0.12 -14.38 7.28
C ALA A 210 1.19 -14.81 6.24
N ASN A 211 0.82 -15.62 5.24
CA ASN A 211 1.72 -16.08 4.18
C ASN A 211 1.24 -15.65 2.79
N SER A 212 0.61 -14.49 2.69
CA SER A 212 0.09 -13.94 1.43
C SER A 212 0.64 -12.54 1.16
N ASP A 213 0.53 -12.10 -0.09
CA ASP A 213 0.87 -10.72 -0.50
C ASP A 213 -0.29 -9.73 -0.26
N ALA A 214 -1.29 -10.11 0.54
CA ALA A 214 -2.46 -9.27 0.81
C ALA A 214 -2.11 -8.03 1.65
N ASP A 215 -2.84 -6.93 1.44
CA ASP A 215 -2.66 -5.71 2.23
C ASP A 215 -3.21 -5.90 3.65
N ILE A 216 -2.30 -6.18 4.58
CA ILE A 216 -2.61 -6.38 6.01
C ILE A 216 -3.34 -5.17 6.63
N GLY A 217 -3.05 -3.95 6.16
CA GLY A 217 -3.73 -2.75 6.65
C GLY A 217 -5.21 -2.73 6.26
N LEU A 218 -5.51 -3.10 5.02
CA LEU A 218 -6.89 -3.25 4.56
C LEU A 218 -7.62 -4.40 5.27
N ILE A 219 -6.95 -5.54 5.46
CA ILE A 219 -7.54 -6.69 6.17
C ILE A 219 -7.90 -6.32 7.59
N LYS A 220 -6.97 -5.70 8.35
CA LYS A 220 -7.25 -5.25 9.72
C LYS A 220 -8.42 -4.28 9.79
N ALA A 221 -8.36 -3.22 8.98
CA ALA A 221 -9.40 -2.20 8.97
C ALA A 221 -10.77 -2.79 8.55
N GLY A 222 -10.77 -3.63 7.52
CA GLY A 222 -11.96 -4.34 7.04
C GLY A 222 -12.55 -5.26 8.11
N ALA A 223 -11.73 -6.13 8.71
CA ALA A 223 -12.16 -7.07 9.74
C ALA A 223 -12.70 -6.36 10.99
N LEU A 224 -12.05 -5.29 11.45
CA LEU A 224 -12.50 -4.55 12.62
C LEU A 224 -13.78 -3.75 12.35
N LEU A 225 -14.01 -3.29 11.12
CA LEU A 225 -15.13 -2.41 10.79
C LEU A 225 -16.28 -3.09 10.04
N HIS A 226 -16.16 -4.37 9.65
CA HIS A 226 -17.14 -5.05 8.78
C HIS A 226 -18.58 -4.97 9.33
N ASP A 227 -18.73 -5.00 10.65
CA ASP A 227 -20.03 -4.99 11.32
C ASP A 227 -20.42 -3.61 11.88
N ILE A 228 -19.71 -2.52 11.54
CA ILE A 228 -20.02 -1.18 12.05
C ILE A 228 -21.47 -0.74 11.75
N GLY A 229 -22.04 -1.19 10.63
CA GLY A 229 -23.43 -0.91 10.27
C GLY A 229 -24.46 -1.54 11.23
N ARG A 230 -24.07 -2.50 12.08
CA ARG A 230 -24.94 -3.07 13.13
C ARG A 230 -25.36 -2.04 14.16
N THR A 231 -24.60 -0.96 14.31
CA THR A 231 -24.97 0.20 15.13
C THR A 231 -26.18 0.97 14.58
N ARG A 232 -26.53 0.77 13.30
CA ARG A 232 -27.64 1.43 12.61
C ARG A 232 -28.80 0.49 12.32
N THR A 233 -28.53 -0.78 12.03
CA THR A 233 -29.55 -1.77 11.69
C THR A 233 -29.12 -3.19 12.04
N ASN A 234 -30.06 -3.99 12.51
CA ASN A 234 -29.84 -5.43 12.79
C ASN A 234 -30.09 -6.32 11.57
N GLY A 235 -30.54 -5.77 10.44
CA GLY A 235 -30.87 -6.52 9.23
C GLY A 235 -29.71 -6.67 8.24
N ILE A 236 -29.98 -7.29 7.10
CA ILE A 236 -29.01 -7.51 6.01
C ILE A 236 -28.40 -6.20 5.46
N ARG A 237 -29.10 -5.07 5.65
CA ARG A 237 -28.65 -3.74 5.22
C ARG A 237 -27.42 -3.22 5.97
N HIS A 238 -27.00 -3.82 7.08
CA HIS A 238 -25.85 -3.35 7.86
C HIS A 238 -24.57 -3.21 7.00
N ALA A 239 -24.35 -4.11 6.03
CA ALA A 239 -23.23 -4.01 5.10
C ALA A 239 -23.27 -2.71 4.27
N TYR A 240 -24.44 -2.33 3.77
CA TYR A 240 -24.64 -1.08 3.02
C TYR A 240 -24.59 0.17 3.93
N GLU A 241 -25.23 0.14 5.09
CA GLU A 241 -25.21 1.27 6.03
C GLU A 241 -23.78 1.51 6.56
N GLY A 242 -23.03 0.44 6.82
CA GLY A 242 -21.61 0.51 7.19
C GLY A 242 -20.75 1.09 6.05
N TYR A 243 -20.95 0.63 4.82
CA TYR A 243 -20.30 1.18 3.63
C TYR A 243 -20.48 2.70 3.51
N MET A 244 -21.72 3.18 3.57
CA MET A 244 -22.02 4.61 3.46
C MET A 244 -21.45 5.43 4.62
N LEU A 245 -21.50 4.88 5.83
CA LEU A 245 -20.94 5.52 7.02
C LEU A 245 -19.42 5.71 6.91
N LEU A 246 -18.70 4.68 6.44
CA LEU A 246 -17.25 4.72 6.27
C LEU A 246 -16.84 5.73 5.20
N LEU A 247 -17.53 5.75 4.06
CA LEU A 247 -17.28 6.76 3.02
C LEU A 247 -17.52 8.18 3.55
N GLY A 248 -18.60 8.39 4.33
CA GLY A 248 -18.89 9.68 4.96
C GLY A 248 -17.83 10.15 5.97
N LYS A 249 -17.04 9.22 6.52
CA LYS A 249 -15.91 9.50 7.42
C LYS A 249 -14.56 9.64 6.70
N GLY A 250 -14.53 9.52 5.36
CA GLY A 250 -13.30 9.60 4.57
C GLY A 250 -12.42 8.34 4.66
N VAL A 251 -12.98 7.21 5.10
CA VAL A 251 -12.27 5.93 5.07
C VAL A 251 -12.07 5.49 3.61
N ASP A 252 -10.92 4.86 3.33
CA ASP A 252 -10.56 4.37 2.01
C ASP A 252 -11.67 3.47 1.43
N PRO A 253 -12.13 3.74 0.19
CA PRO A 253 -13.20 2.95 -0.43
C PRO A 253 -12.92 1.44 -0.46
N ARG A 254 -11.66 1.01 -0.48
CA ARG A 254 -11.31 -0.42 -0.42
C ARG A 254 -11.70 -1.04 0.92
N VAL A 255 -11.56 -0.32 2.04
CA VAL A 255 -12.03 -0.79 3.35
C VAL A 255 -13.56 -0.79 3.38
N ALA A 256 -14.18 0.26 2.87
CA ALA A 256 -15.63 0.33 2.78
C ALA A 256 -16.20 -0.82 1.92
N ASP A 257 -15.54 -1.17 0.81
CA ASP A 257 -15.94 -2.28 -0.07
C ASP A 257 -15.82 -3.63 0.62
N ILE A 258 -14.77 -3.87 1.43
CA ILE A 258 -14.71 -5.04 2.30
C ILE A 258 -15.96 -5.11 3.20
N VAL A 259 -16.32 -4.00 3.86
CA VAL A 259 -17.53 -3.91 4.70
C VAL A 259 -18.82 -4.12 3.91
N ARG A 260 -18.90 -3.64 2.68
CA ARG A 260 -20.08 -3.86 1.83
C ARG A 260 -20.22 -5.32 1.42
N LYS A 261 -19.10 -6.01 1.17
CA LYS A 261 -19.06 -7.34 0.54
C LYS A 261 -18.87 -8.50 1.51
N HIS A 262 -18.66 -8.23 2.81
CA HIS A 262 -18.29 -9.28 3.77
C HIS A 262 -19.39 -10.32 4.03
N THR A 263 -20.67 -9.96 3.89
CA THR A 263 -21.75 -10.77 4.44
C THR A 263 -21.87 -12.11 3.71
N GLY A 264 -21.73 -13.21 4.45
CA GLY A 264 -21.66 -14.55 3.86
C GLY A 264 -20.44 -14.69 2.95
N ALA A 265 -20.61 -15.17 1.73
CA ALA A 265 -19.57 -15.15 0.69
C ALA A 265 -19.89 -14.11 -0.40
N GLY A 266 -20.47 -12.99 0.01
CA GLY A 266 -21.07 -11.96 -0.84
C GLY A 266 -22.54 -12.20 -1.14
N ILE A 267 -23.15 -11.27 -1.88
CA ILE A 267 -24.56 -11.31 -2.28
C ILE A 267 -24.65 -11.06 -3.79
N THR A 268 -25.37 -11.91 -4.54
CA THR A 268 -25.51 -11.72 -6.00
C THR A 268 -26.45 -10.55 -6.31
N PRO A 269 -26.41 -9.96 -7.52
CA PRO A 269 -27.36 -8.91 -7.91
C PRO A 269 -28.84 -9.31 -7.74
N GLU A 270 -29.18 -10.57 -8.05
CA GLU A 270 -30.53 -11.09 -7.90
C GLU A 270 -30.94 -11.22 -6.43
N GLU A 271 -30.05 -11.73 -5.58
CA GLU A 271 -30.27 -11.81 -4.13
C GLU A 271 -30.38 -10.40 -3.53
N ALA A 272 -29.50 -9.47 -3.93
CA ALA A 272 -29.53 -8.09 -3.48
C ALA A 272 -30.87 -7.43 -3.78
N LYS A 273 -31.39 -7.63 -5.00
CA LYS A 273 -32.72 -7.16 -5.38
C LYS A 273 -33.83 -7.78 -4.53
N GLN A 274 -33.78 -9.09 -4.27
CA GLN A 274 -34.77 -9.78 -3.41
C GLN A 274 -34.72 -9.29 -1.96
N LEU A 275 -33.53 -8.95 -1.47
CA LEU A 275 -33.26 -8.45 -0.13
C LEU A 275 -33.53 -6.93 0.02
N GLY A 276 -33.87 -6.24 -1.07
CA GLY A 276 -34.11 -4.80 -1.09
C GLY A 276 -32.85 -3.97 -0.87
N LEU A 277 -31.68 -4.50 -1.23
CA LEU A 277 -30.41 -3.79 -1.23
C LEU A 277 -30.28 -2.90 -2.48
N PRO A 278 -29.57 -1.76 -2.39
CA PRO A 278 -29.22 -0.95 -3.55
C PRO A 278 -28.49 -1.74 -4.64
N ASP A 279 -28.63 -1.32 -5.90
CA ASP A 279 -27.96 -1.95 -7.04
C ASP A 279 -26.46 -1.63 -7.04
N LEU A 280 -25.69 -2.51 -6.42
CA LEU A 280 -24.30 -2.36 -6.08
C LEU A 280 -23.63 -3.75 -6.08
N ASP A 281 -22.32 -3.80 -6.29
CA ASP A 281 -21.56 -5.07 -6.23
C ASP A 281 -21.30 -5.51 -4.78
N TYR A 282 -21.85 -6.67 -4.38
CA TYR A 282 -21.67 -7.26 -3.05
C TYR A 282 -20.82 -8.54 -3.06
N ILE A 283 -20.12 -8.84 -4.17
CA ILE A 283 -19.31 -10.06 -4.28
C ILE A 283 -17.83 -9.76 -3.96
N PRO A 284 -17.22 -10.48 -3.00
CA PRO A 284 -15.77 -10.43 -2.77
C PRO A 284 -14.98 -10.80 -4.03
N ALA A 285 -14.10 -9.91 -4.45
CA ALA A 285 -13.28 -10.04 -5.64
C ALA A 285 -11.78 -10.00 -5.32
N THR A 286 -11.35 -9.09 -4.43
CA THR A 286 -9.93 -9.01 -4.02
C THR A 286 -9.59 -10.04 -2.95
N LEU A 287 -8.29 -10.30 -2.76
CA LEU A 287 -7.83 -11.24 -1.74
C LEU A 287 -8.22 -10.76 -0.33
N GLU A 288 -8.11 -9.46 -0.05
CA GLU A 288 -8.50 -8.84 1.21
C GLU A 288 -10.00 -8.97 1.47
N GLU A 289 -10.85 -8.69 0.46
CA GLU A 289 -12.30 -8.86 0.56
C GLU A 289 -12.67 -10.33 0.85
N MET A 290 -12.04 -11.28 0.14
CA MET A 290 -12.28 -12.70 0.32
C MET A 290 -11.85 -13.18 1.71
N ILE A 291 -10.67 -12.76 2.18
CA ILE A 291 -10.15 -13.14 3.50
C ILE A 291 -11.08 -12.64 4.61
N VAL A 292 -11.50 -11.37 4.58
CA VAL A 292 -12.35 -10.81 5.65
C VAL A 292 -13.74 -11.43 5.63
N ALA A 293 -14.37 -11.56 4.45
CA ALA A 293 -15.67 -12.23 4.32
C ALA A 293 -15.60 -13.66 4.88
N HIS A 294 -14.54 -14.39 4.54
CA HIS A 294 -14.40 -15.77 4.99
C HIS A 294 -14.07 -15.88 6.48
N ALA A 295 -13.23 -15.00 7.03
CA ALA A 295 -12.91 -14.95 8.45
C ALA A 295 -14.16 -14.68 9.30
N ASP A 296 -15.05 -13.80 8.87
CA ASP A 296 -16.35 -13.56 9.53
C ASP A 296 -17.18 -14.86 9.63
N ASN A 297 -17.27 -15.63 8.53
CA ASN A 297 -18.02 -16.90 8.52
C ASN A 297 -17.35 -18.04 9.30
N LEU A 298 -16.10 -17.87 9.70
CA LEU A 298 -15.39 -18.78 10.61
C LEU A 298 -15.55 -18.37 12.08
N VAL A 299 -16.28 -17.30 12.39
CA VAL A 299 -16.47 -16.79 13.74
C VAL A 299 -17.96 -16.63 14.05
N HIS A 300 -18.45 -17.34 15.08
CA HIS A 300 -19.80 -17.14 15.61
C HIS A 300 -19.72 -16.51 17.00
N GLY A 301 -20.23 -15.27 17.12
CA GLY A 301 -20.03 -14.48 18.34
C GLY A 301 -18.55 -14.14 18.49
N ASP A 302 -17.89 -14.70 19.49
CA ASP A 302 -16.47 -14.53 19.78
C ASP A 302 -15.65 -15.83 19.60
N ARG A 303 -16.25 -16.88 19.02
CA ARG A 303 -15.63 -18.21 18.89
C ARG A 303 -15.43 -18.63 17.45
N VAL A 304 -14.28 -19.24 17.18
CA VAL A 304 -14.02 -19.88 15.89
C VAL A 304 -14.83 -21.17 15.76
N VAL A 305 -15.49 -21.34 14.61
CA VAL A 305 -16.29 -22.50 14.23
C VAL A 305 -15.70 -23.18 13.00
N ASP A 306 -16.15 -24.40 12.69
CA ASP A 306 -15.85 -25.00 11.39
C ASP A 306 -16.72 -24.37 10.30
N ILE A 307 -16.19 -24.22 9.09
CA ILE A 307 -16.97 -23.71 7.96
C ILE A 307 -18.18 -24.59 7.68
N GLU A 308 -18.09 -25.91 7.91
CA GLU A 308 -19.21 -26.83 7.71
C GLU A 308 -20.37 -26.58 8.69
N ASP A 309 -20.09 -26.07 9.90
CA ASP A 309 -21.13 -25.67 10.85
C ASP A 309 -21.90 -24.45 10.32
N THR A 310 -21.19 -23.46 9.78
CA THR A 310 -21.78 -22.27 9.15
C THR A 310 -22.59 -22.64 7.91
N VAL A 311 -22.05 -23.53 7.07
CA VAL A 311 -22.74 -24.04 5.88
C VAL A 311 -24.02 -24.79 6.25
N ALA A 312 -23.98 -25.68 7.25
CA ALA A 312 -25.16 -26.40 7.73
C ALA A 312 -26.24 -25.43 8.27
N ALA A 313 -25.82 -24.39 8.99
CA ALA A 313 -26.73 -23.36 9.50
C ALA A 313 -27.42 -22.57 8.37
N TYR A 314 -26.71 -22.31 7.26
CA TYR A 314 -27.28 -21.66 6.08
C TYR A 314 -28.27 -22.58 5.36
N GLN A 315 -27.93 -23.85 5.16
CA GLN A 315 -28.81 -24.85 4.54
C GLN A 315 -30.10 -25.03 5.34
N ALA A 316 -30.04 -25.05 6.68
CA ALA A 316 -31.21 -25.14 7.54
C ALA A 316 -32.17 -23.94 7.40
N LYS A 317 -31.67 -22.78 6.95
CA LYS A 317 -32.47 -21.58 6.65
C LYS A 317 -32.95 -21.52 5.19
N GLY A 318 -32.70 -22.56 4.39
CA GLY A 318 -33.02 -22.59 2.96
C GLY A 318 -32.05 -21.79 2.07
N LEU A 319 -30.91 -21.35 2.62
CA LEU A 319 -29.91 -20.55 1.91
C LEU A 319 -28.89 -21.46 1.20
N HIS A 320 -29.36 -22.32 0.29
CA HIS A 320 -28.54 -23.32 -0.38
C HIS A 320 -27.44 -22.71 -1.28
N GLU A 321 -27.77 -21.69 -2.06
CA GLU A 321 -26.81 -21.01 -2.93
C GLU A 321 -25.73 -20.23 -2.14
N PRO A 322 -26.07 -19.40 -1.13
CA PRO A 322 -25.07 -18.83 -0.22
C PRO A 322 -24.19 -19.88 0.49
N ALA A 323 -24.78 -21.00 0.93
CA ALA A 323 -24.03 -22.12 1.53
C ALA A 323 -23.01 -22.73 0.57
N MET A 324 -23.37 -22.91 -0.70
CA MET A 324 -22.44 -23.40 -1.73
C MET A 324 -21.31 -22.40 -1.98
N ARG A 325 -21.61 -21.09 -2.03
CA ARG A 325 -20.60 -20.05 -2.22
C ARG A 325 -19.57 -20.01 -1.08
N LEU A 326 -19.97 -20.28 0.16
CA LEU A 326 -19.04 -20.40 1.28
C LEU A 326 -18.00 -21.51 1.07
N ARG A 327 -18.42 -22.69 0.59
CA ARG A 327 -17.49 -23.79 0.27
C ARG A 327 -16.55 -23.44 -0.88
N LEU A 328 -17.09 -22.84 -1.95
CA LEU A 328 -16.28 -22.40 -3.09
C LEU A 328 -15.25 -21.34 -2.69
N LEU A 329 -15.61 -20.45 -1.75
CA LEU A 329 -14.69 -19.45 -1.22
C LEU A 329 -13.56 -20.09 -0.39
N GLU A 330 -13.87 -21.06 0.48
CA GLU A 330 -12.86 -21.84 1.21
C GLU A 330 -11.89 -22.54 0.24
N GLU A 331 -12.41 -23.22 -0.79
CA GLU A 331 -11.59 -23.91 -1.80
C GLU A 331 -10.68 -22.93 -2.56
N LYS A 332 -11.25 -21.81 -3.00
CA LYS A 332 -10.50 -20.76 -3.70
C LYS A 332 -9.38 -20.20 -2.82
N LEU A 333 -9.69 -19.85 -1.56
CA LEU A 333 -8.70 -19.36 -0.62
C LEU A 333 -7.66 -20.43 -0.26
N THR A 334 -8.04 -21.71 -0.17
CA THR A 334 -7.09 -22.82 0.02
C THR A 334 -6.08 -22.86 -1.12
N GLY A 335 -6.55 -22.72 -2.37
CA GLY A 335 -5.69 -22.67 -3.55
C GLY A 335 -4.73 -21.47 -3.56
N ILE A 336 -5.19 -20.30 -3.08
CA ILE A 336 -4.38 -19.06 -3.06
C ILE A 336 -3.38 -19.06 -1.89
N LEU A 337 -3.84 -19.43 -0.69
CA LEU A 337 -3.08 -19.34 0.55
C LEU A 337 -2.22 -20.58 0.83
N GLY A 338 -2.43 -21.67 0.09
CA GLY A 338 -1.71 -22.94 0.25
C GLY A 338 -2.05 -23.72 1.52
N ALA A 339 -3.04 -23.25 2.30
CA ALA A 339 -3.53 -23.90 3.51
C ALA A 339 -5.03 -23.68 3.63
N LYS A 340 -5.73 -24.65 4.21
CA LYS A 340 -7.18 -24.60 4.41
C LYS A 340 -7.54 -23.54 5.47
N PRO A 341 -8.29 -22.48 5.14
CA PRO A 341 -8.59 -21.38 6.07
C PRO A 341 -9.17 -21.82 7.42
N SER A 342 -10.14 -22.72 7.42
CA SER A 342 -10.77 -23.27 8.63
C SER A 342 -9.78 -23.99 9.56
N GLU A 343 -8.74 -24.62 9.02
CA GLU A 343 -7.67 -25.21 9.84
C GLU A 343 -6.72 -24.15 10.41
N VAL A 344 -6.43 -23.10 9.64
CA VAL A 344 -5.62 -21.97 10.08
C VAL A 344 -6.32 -21.22 11.23
N ALA A 345 -7.61 -20.94 11.08
CA ALA A 345 -8.43 -20.27 12.10
C ALA A 345 -8.43 -21.03 13.43
N LYS A 346 -8.60 -22.36 13.39
CA LYS A 346 -8.56 -23.21 14.60
C LYS A 346 -7.21 -23.18 15.32
N LYS A 347 -6.10 -22.96 14.60
CA LYS A 347 -4.76 -22.85 15.18
C LYS A 347 -4.49 -21.47 15.76
N ALA A 348 -5.08 -20.42 15.19
CA ALA A 348 -4.86 -19.04 15.60
C ALA A 348 -5.22 -18.80 17.08
N LEU A 349 -6.32 -19.37 17.57
CA LEU A 349 -6.78 -19.21 18.95
C LEU A 349 -6.20 -20.22 19.96
N ARG A 350 -5.31 -21.14 19.55
CA ARG A 350 -4.66 -22.12 20.45
C ARG A 350 -3.28 -21.66 20.93
N LYS A 351 -2.85 -20.46 20.55
CA LYS A 351 -1.49 -19.93 20.80
C LYS A 351 -1.38 -19.03 22.04
N ASP A 352 -2.38 -19.03 22.92
CA ASP A 352 -2.30 -18.37 24.24
C ASP A 352 -1.84 -19.32 25.33
#